data_AF-M6CKB5-F1
#
_entry.id   AF-M6CKB5-F1
#
_cell.length_a   1.000
_cell.length_b   1.000
_cell.length_c   1.000
_cell.angle_alpha   90.00
_cell.angle_beta   90.00
_cell.angle_gamma   90.00
#
_symmetry.space_group_name_H-M   'P 1'
#
loop_
_entity.id
_entity.type
_entity.pdbx_description
1 polymer ?
#
loop_
_entity_poly.entity_id
_entity_poly.type
_entity_poly.pdbx_seq_one_letter_code
_entity_poly.pdbx_strand_id
1 'polypeptide(L)'
;MDKLSGIEFPNVGKRVFPEDWKKEQESKSQEIINRDLDLLGFGVQSGGTIAVGSGANHVDLIDTLIAYDVEGKRIEVAPITGIAVPNNVSCTLVARHKFLETQYDSPSNLPSDGPNLWRDNSFEILARQGALVIGDIPLRSISSNVSGVVTLGTDLRIWRGISTNNIKDGQVTEEKQATSVKTGLVTDLHADLIAGINPDGNHPLKLVQGINQAYIYSKNFSDITFKQERKFLGEMFWMDELKTPSTDFPAFCLACADQLINATGTGGMPDLVSYWLNKPFRYDPLGTNTTDFDAASYTIASNILTITFANTTACQKMIDALAEDNLVHGSFTNWMTGTLLQTIGGVPANATLAISALSTSSRTISFTCSAANSSGSLSGVKIRFYKHRLPDITPGTTITNQVRHFAVQGRGFVSVMDSDGEWIGGLRRRDRFQGHIHLSPQGVSFVIIGSGSSWQNWGSSNNGVSSQTGIAASDGTNGTPRTGKTTDARGLSAFPYVFVRRVL
;
A
#
# COMPACT_ATOMS: atom_id res chain seq x y z
N MET A 1 -10.47 22.18 22.79
CA MET A 1 -9.07 22.65 22.68
C MET A 1 -8.22 21.49 22.24
N ASP A 2 -7.28 21.72 21.33
CA ASP A 2 -6.41 20.68 20.79
C ASP A 2 -5.60 20.01 21.91
N LYS A 3 -5.42 18.69 21.84
CA LYS A 3 -4.78 17.88 22.90
C LYS A 3 -3.28 17.65 22.64
N LEU A 4 -2.74 18.33 21.63
CA LEU A 4 -1.40 18.15 21.10
C LEU A 4 -0.60 19.45 21.22
N SER A 5 0.73 19.33 21.27
CA SER A 5 1.64 20.46 21.09
C SER A 5 1.57 20.98 19.66
N GLY A 6 1.82 22.27 19.47
CA GLY A 6 1.58 22.92 18.20
C GLY A 6 1.27 24.42 18.33
N ILE A 7 0.79 25.01 17.25
CA ILE A 7 0.33 26.39 17.24
C ILE A 7 -1.13 26.45 17.71
N GLU A 8 -1.47 27.44 18.54
CA GLU A 8 -2.87 27.76 18.72
C GLU A 8 -3.34 28.58 17.51
N PHE A 9 -4.13 27.94 16.63
CA PHE A 9 -4.64 28.61 15.45
C PHE A 9 -5.38 29.89 15.86
N PRO A 10 -4.97 31.06 15.34
CA PRO A 10 -5.53 32.31 15.79
C PRO A 10 -6.99 32.45 15.34
N ASN A 11 -7.77 33.19 16.13
CA ASN A 11 -9.11 33.61 15.72
C ASN A 11 -9.08 34.37 14.38
N VAL A 12 -10.17 34.25 13.62
CA VAL A 12 -10.36 34.75 12.24
C VAL A 12 -9.60 36.06 11.96
N GLY A 13 -8.64 36.03 11.03
CA GLY A 13 -8.01 37.23 10.46
C GLY A 13 -6.50 37.39 10.69
N LYS A 14 -5.86 36.59 11.56
CA LYS A 14 -4.39 36.61 11.70
C LYS A 14 -3.69 35.71 10.68
N ARG A 15 -2.55 36.16 10.17
CA ARG A 15 -1.71 35.43 9.21
C ARG A 15 -0.92 34.32 9.91
N VAL A 16 -0.82 33.16 9.26
CA VAL A 16 0.00 32.01 9.67
C VAL A 16 1.19 31.93 8.70
N PHE A 17 2.41 31.79 9.23
CA PHE A 17 3.65 31.78 8.44
C PHE A 17 4.18 30.35 8.21
N PRO A 18 5.09 30.13 7.24
CA PRO A 18 5.68 28.82 6.99
C PRO A 18 6.32 28.17 8.25
N GLU A 19 6.90 28.98 9.13
CA GLU A 19 7.52 28.54 10.38
C GLU A 19 6.47 28.04 11.38
N ASP A 20 5.30 28.69 11.45
CA ASP A 20 4.17 28.23 12.24
C ASP A 20 3.67 26.86 11.74
N TRP A 21 3.58 26.69 10.41
CA TRP A 21 3.20 25.42 9.80
C TRP A 21 4.23 24.31 10.06
N LYS A 22 5.52 24.63 9.96
CA LYS A 22 6.60 23.69 10.26
C LYS A 22 6.55 23.26 11.73
N LYS A 23 6.40 24.21 12.65
CA LYS A 23 6.26 23.96 14.09
C LYS A 23 5.07 23.04 14.39
N GLU A 24 3.93 23.28 13.77
CA GLU A 24 2.73 22.46 13.90
C GLU A 24 2.95 21.01 13.44
N GLN A 25 3.52 20.83 12.24
CA GLN A 25 3.75 19.51 11.66
C GLN A 25 4.80 18.70 12.44
N GLU A 26 5.91 19.33 12.83
CA GLU A 26 6.95 18.67 13.61
C GLU A 26 6.45 18.27 15.00
N SER A 27 5.67 19.13 15.66
CA SER A 27 5.10 18.86 16.99
C SER A 27 4.09 17.71 16.95
N LYS A 28 3.20 17.69 15.95
CA LYS A 28 2.23 16.60 15.75
C LYS A 28 2.90 15.28 15.37
N SER A 29 3.87 15.31 14.47
CA SER A 29 4.62 14.12 14.06
C SER A 29 5.34 13.49 15.25
N GLN A 30 6.04 14.29 16.06
CA GLN A 30 6.74 13.80 17.24
C GLN A 30 5.79 13.22 18.30
N GLU A 31 4.63 13.85 18.52
CA GLU A 31 3.60 13.31 19.43
C GLU A 31 3.04 11.97 18.96
N ILE A 32 2.77 11.82 17.66
CA ILE A 32 2.28 10.56 17.08
C ILE A 32 3.36 9.48 17.22
N ILE A 33 4.60 9.76 16.83
CA ILE A 33 5.72 8.83 16.97
C ILE A 33 5.87 8.38 18.43
N ASN A 34 5.87 9.32 19.37
CA ASN A 34 6.00 9.00 20.79
C ASN A 34 4.83 8.17 21.33
N ARG A 35 3.60 8.39 20.85
CA ARG A 35 2.43 7.60 21.29
C ARG A 35 2.36 6.23 20.63
N ASP A 36 2.69 6.14 19.34
CA ASP A 36 2.65 4.89 18.57
C ASP A 36 3.79 3.93 18.94
N LEU A 37 4.95 4.46 19.37
CA LEU A 37 6.03 3.66 19.94
C LEU A 37 5.64 3.01 21.29
N ASP A 38 4.58 3.50 21.95
CA ASP A 38 4.24 3.20 23.32
C ASP A 38 2.91 2.46 23.48
N LEU A 39 3.01 1.13 23.44
CA LEU A 39 1.94 0.12 23.45
C LEU A 39 1.00 0.09 24.67
N LEU A 40 1.36 0.76 25.77
CA LEU A 40 0.77 0.59 27.10
C LEU A 40 -0.20 1.74 27.44
N GLY A 41 -1.10 1.52 28.40
CA GLY A 41 -2.02 2.54 28.91
C GLY A 41 -1.36 3.66 29.73
N PHE A 42 -2.18 4.38 30.49
CA PHE A 42 -1.73 5.42 31.42
C PHE A 42 -0.94 4.83 32.61
N GLY A 43 -0.09 5.65 33.24
CA GLY A 43 0.75 5.28 34.37
C GLY A 43 2.23 5.58 34.16
N VAL A 44 3.06 5.22 35.14
CA VAL A 44 4.52 5.39 35.12
C VAL A 44 5.16 4.33 34.23
N GLN A 45 6.01 4.73 33.29
CA GLN A 45 6.82 3.82 32.47
C GLN A 45 8.17 3.52 33.12
N SER A 46 8.83 4.56 33.61
CA SER A 46 10.13 4.47 34.28
C SER A 46 10.34 5.65 35.24
N GLY A 47 11.16 5.42 36.28
CA GLY A 47 11.56 6.44 37.23
C GLY A 47 10.48 6.89 38.22
N GLY A 48 10.52 8.17 38.61
CA GLY A 48 9.60 8.75 39.59
C GLY A 48 10.01 8.51 41.05
N THR A 49 11.28 8.28 41.30
CA THR A 49 11.81 8.01 42.62
C THR A 49 11.94 9.30 43.43
N ILE A 50 11.18 9.39 44.52
CA ILE A 50 11.14 10.56 45.39
C ILE A 50 11.99 10.33 46.64
N ALA A 51 12.87 11.28 46.95
CA ALA A 51 13.65 11.32 48.16
C ALA A 51 13.35 12.59 48.98
N VAL A 52 13.68 12.57 50.28
CA VAL A 52 13.65 13.79 51.11
C VAL A 52 14.78 14.70 50.65
N GLY A 53 14.43 15.94 50.32
CA GLY A 53 15.36 16.91 49.77
C GLY A 53 16.16 17.63 50.84
N SER A 54 17.19 18.35 50.39
CA SER A 54 17.98 19.20 51.28
C SER A 54 17.21 20.48 51.64
N GLY A 55 17.01 20.75 52.92
CA GLY A 55 16.29 21.92 53.43
C GLY A 55 14.89 21.59 53.99
N ALA A 56 14.35 22.49 54.81
CA ALA A 56 13.03 22.33 55.40
C ALA A 56 11.96 22.31 54.30
N ASN A 57 11.01 21.37 54.37
CA ASN A 57 9.86 21.28 53.46
C ASN A 57 10.19 21.03 51.98
N HIS A 58 11.23 20.25 51.68
CA HIS A 58 11.60 19.91 50.29
C HIS A 58 11.71 18.41 50.04
N VAL A 59 11.41 18.00 48.81
CA VAL A 59 11.67 16.67 48.26
C VAL A 59 12.39 16.77 46.93
N ASP A 60 13.06 15.68 46.53
CA ASP A 60 13.81 15.60 45.29
C ASP A 60 13.26 14.46 44.42
N LEU A 61 13.16 14.69 43.10
CA LEU A 61 13.03 13.64 42.09
C LEU A 61 14.45 13.23 41.66
N ILE A 62 14.80 11.97 41.91
CA ILE A 62 16.18 11.48 41.78
C ILE A 62 16.51 11.00 40.36
N ASP A 63 15.52 10.47 39.64
CA ASP A 63 15.67 9.88 38.32
C ASP A 63 14.71 10.51 37.31
N THR A 64 15.00 10.34 36.01
CA THR A 64 14.10 10.81 34.96
C THR A 64 12.77 10.05 35.05
N LEU A 65 11.69 10.78 35.27
CA LEU A 65 10.33 10.26 35.25
C LEU A 65 9.81 10.25 33.82
N ILE A 66 9.39 9.09 33.33
CA ILE A 66 8.59 8.95 32.11
C ILE A 66 7.25 8.34 32.48
N ALA A 67 6.16 9.04 32.19
CA ALA A 67 4.80 8.61 32.56
C ALA A 67 3.73 9.11 31.58
N TYR A 68 2.53 8.55 31.65
CA TYR A 68 1.41 8.89 30.77
C TYR A 68 0.17 9.17 31.60
N ASP A 69 -0.49 10.30 31.33
CA ASP A 69 -1.74 10.61 32.00
C ASP A 69 -2.91 9.80 31.42
N VAL A 70 -4.07 9.93 32.06
CA VAL A 70 -5.31 9.23 31.64
C VAL A 70 -5.83 9.68 30.26
N GLU A 71 -5.34 10.80 29.72
CA GLU A 71 -5.65 11.27 28.36
C GLU A 71 -4.60 10.83 27.32
N GLY A 72 -3.57 10.08 27.73
CA GLY A 72 -2.50 9.59 26.87
C GLY A 72 -1.40 10.62 26.61
N LYS A 73 -1.31 11.71 27.38
CA LYS A 73 -0.20 12.67 27.27
C LYS A 73 1.03 12.12 27.95
N ARG A 74 2.15 12.12 27.22
CA ARG A 74 3.45 11.73 27.74
C ARG A 74 4.02 12.84 28.63
N ILE A 75 4.52 12.47 29.79
CA ILE A 75 5.20 13.33 30.76
C ILE A 75 6.64 12.85 30.89
N GLU A 76 7.60 13.75 30.64
CA GLU A 76 9.03 13.47 30.83
C GLU A 76 9.66 14.54 31.72
N VAL A 77 9.98 14.18 32.96
CA VAL A 77 10.59 15.10 33.92
C VAL A 77 12.00 14.62 34.22
N ALA A 78 13.00 15.43 33.91
CA ALA A 78 14.37 15.19 34.33
C ALA A 78 14.48 15.24 35.87
N PRO A 79 15.56 14.71 36.49
CA PRO A 79 15.78 14.86 37.93
C PRO A 79 15.71 16.32 38.36
N ILE A 80 14.96 16.62 39.43
CA ILE A 80 14.76 17.96 39.97
C ILE A 80 14.93 17.90 41.48
N THR A 81 15.76 18.77 42.02
CA THR A 81 15.94 18.95 43.47
C THR A 81 15.16 20.16 43.98
N GLY A 82 14.83 20.17 45.27
CA GLY A 82 14.20 21.31 45.92
C GLY A 82 12.74 21.51 45.54
N ILE A 83 11.97 20.43 45.38
CA ILE A 83 10.52 20.51 45.15
C ILE A 83 9.84 20.85 46.48
N ALA A 84 9.22 22.03 46.55
CA ALA A 84 8.60 22.53 47.77
C ALA A 84 7.34 21.75 48.15
N VAL A 85 7.23 21.43 49.44
CA VAL A 85 6.08 20.77 50.08
C VAL A 85 5.43 21.74 51.07
N PRO A 86 4.09 21.83 51.14
CA PRO A 86 3.42 22.67 52.13
C PRO A 86 3.82 22.29 53.55
N ASN A 87 4.00 23.29 54.43
CA ASN A 87 4.42 23.07 55.82
C ASN A 87 3.25 22.58 56.69
N ASN A 88 3.51 21.63 57.59
CA ASN A 88 2.54 21.08 58.55
C ASN A 88 1.26 20.50 57.90
N VAL A 89 1.37 19.88 56.72
CA VAL A 89 0.24 19.32 55.97
C VAL A 89 0.64 17.99 55.30
N SER A 90 -0.35 17.11 55.10
CA SER A 90 -0.25 15.93 54.24
C SER A 90 -0.74 16.25 52.82
N CYS A 91 0.05 15.89 51.81
CA CYS A 91 -0.24 16.11 50.40
C CYS A 91 0.16 14.91 49.55
N THR A 92 -0.28 14.91 48.29
CA THR A 92 0.18 13.95 47.29
C THR A 92 1.09 14.66 46.30
N LEU A 93 2.29 14.13 46.10
CA LEU A 93 3.15 14.58 45.01
C LEU A 93 2.64 14.00 43.70
N VAL A 94 2.36 14.88 42.74
CA VAL A 94 1.86 14.50 41.42
C VAL A 94 2.75 15.09 40.33
N ALA A 95 2.95 14.33 39.26
CA ALA A 95 3.46 14.86 38.01
C ALA A 95 2.29 15.19 37.08
N ARG A 96 2.42 16.29 36.33
CA ARG A 96 1.36 16.80 35.47
C ARG A 96 1.92 17.39 34.19
N HIS A 97 1.21 17.15 33.08
CA HIS A 97 1.44 17.82 31.81
C HIS A 97 0.87 19.25 31.85
N LYS A 98 1.65 20.19 31.32
CA LYS A 98 1.28 21.59 31.14
C LYS A 98 1.84 22.10 29.82
N PHE A 99 1.12 22.97 29.13
CA PHE A 99 1.71 23.66 27.99
C PHE A 99 2.53 24.87 28.47
N LEU A 100 3.77 24.95 27.99
CA LEU A 100 4.51 26.21 28.00
C LEU A 100 4.07 27.01 26.79
N GLU A 101 3.56 28.20 27.02
CA GLU A 101 3.08 29.07 25.96
C GLU A 101 4.14 30.15 25.66
N THR A 102 4.63 30.17 24.42
CA THR A 102 5.62 31.13 23.94
C THR A 102 4.96 32.02 22.89
N GLN A 103 5.07 33.34 23.08
CA GLN A 103 4.67 34.29 22.05
C GLN A 103 5.74 34.35 20.97
N TYR A 104 5.35 34.10 19.72
CA TYR A 104 6.22 34.19 18.56
C TYR A 104 5.77 35.34 17.66
N ASP A 105 6.64 36.32 17.50
CA ASP A 105 6.51 37.40 16.51
C ASP A 105 7.37 37.03 15.28
N SER A 106 6.73 36.80 14.13
CA SER A 106 7.43 36.51 12.88
C SER A 106 8.30 37.70 12.44
N PRO A 107 9.58 37.46 12.07
CA PRO A 107 10.48 38.50 11.57
C PRO A 107 10.11 38.87 10.12
N SER A 108 8.99 39.57 9.93
CA SER A 108 8.57 40.06 8.62
C SER A 108 8.62 41.60 8.55
N ASN A 109 8.92 42.14 7.37
CA ASN A 109 8.93 43.58 7.11
C ASN A 109 7.51 44.17 6.93
N LEU A 110 6.48 43.49 7.42
CA LEU A 110 5.07 43.87 7.28
C LEU A 110 4.52 44.43 8.61
N PRO A 111 3.41 45.19 8.59
CA PRO A 111 2.75 45.63 9.81
C PRO A 111 2.36 44.42 10.68
N SER A 112 2.65 44.50 11.99
CA SER A 112 2.43 43.42 12.96
C SER A 112 0.93 43.23 13.24
N ASP A 113 0.48 41.98 13.11
CA ASP A 113 -0.87 41.53 13.54
C ASP A 113 -0.87 41.01 15.01
N GLY A 114 0.24 41.23 15.73
CA GLY A 114 0.53 40.69 17.06
C GLY A 114 1.00 39.22 17.04
N PRO A 115 1.58 38.72 18.15
CA PRO A 115 2.24 37.41 18.18
C PRO A 115 1.25 36.25 18.00
N ASN A 116 1.77 35.15 17.43
CA ASN A 116 1.16 33.83 17.47
C ASN A 116 1.58 33.10 18.76
N LEU A 117 0.70 32.25 19.30
CA LEU A 117 0.99 31.49 20.52
C LEU A 117 1.44 30.08 20.15
N TRP A 118 2.69 29.76 20.47
CA TRP A 118 3.25 28.42 20.34
C TRP A 118 3.11 27.68 21.66
N ARG A 119 2.64 26.44 21.61
CA ARG A 119 2.52 25.56 22.77
C ARG A 119 3.53 24.44 22.69
N ASP A 120 4.44 24.42 23.66
CA ASP A 120 5.39 23.34 23.87
C ASP A 120 4.96 22.46 25.03
N ASN A 121 5.25 21.16 24.93
CA ASN A 121 5.07 20.25 26.06
C ASN A 121 5.99 20.67 27.20
N SER A 122 5.39 20.85 28.37
CA SER A 122 6.09 21.12 29.61
C SER A 122 5.44 20.30 30.72
N PHE A 123 6.13 20.23 31.85
CA PHE A 123 5.76 19.34 32.93
C PHE A 123 6.04 20.03 34.25
N GLU A 124 5.19 19.75 35.22
CA GLU A 124 5.37 20.24 36.58
C GLU A 124 5.21 19.09 37.56
N ILE A 125 5.98 19.17 38.65
CA ILE A 125 5.76 18.35 39.85
C ILE A 125 5.24 19.30 40.91
N LEU A 126 4.11 18.95 41.50
CA LEU A 126 3.47 19.76 42.53
C LEU A 126 2.97 18.92 43.69
N ALA A 127 2.97 19.53 44.88
CA ALA A 127 2.41 18.97 46.09
C ALA A 127 0.92 19.33 46.19
N ARG A 128 0.05 18.39 45.83
CA ARG A 128 -1.41 18.60 45.82
C ARG A 128 -2.00 18.35 47.21
N GLN A 129 -2.69 19.37 47.73
CA GLN A 129 -3.55 19.26 48.89
C GLN A 129 -4.98 19.00 48.41
N GLY A 130 -5.60 17.90 48.83
CA GLY A 130 -6.94 17.48 48.41
C GLY A 130 -6.96 16.42 47.32
N ALA A 131 -8.11 16.26 46.65
CA ALA A 131 -8.32 15.20 45.66
C ALA A 131 -7.48 15.38 44.40
N LEU A 132 -7.05 14.25 43.80
CA LEU A 132 -6.43 14.22 42.48
C LEU A 132 -7.43 14.73 41.44
N VAL A 133 -6.93 15.42 40.42
CA VAL A 133 -7.77 15.83 39.28
C VAL A 133 -7.25 15.22 37.99
N ILE A 134 -8.08 15.23 36.94
CA ILE A 134 -7.76 14.62 35.64
C ILE A 134 -6.43 15.19 35.12
N GLY A 135 -5.54 14.30 34.68
CA GLY A 135 -4.19 14.63 34.21
C GLY A 135 -3.09 14.51 35.28
N ASP A 136 -3.43 14.31 36.56
CA ASP A 136 -2.43 14.03 37.60
C ASP A 136 -1.96 12.58 37.55
N ILE A 137 -0.63 12.40 37.63
CA ILE A 137 0.01 11.12 37.86
C ILE A 137 0.54 11.11 39.30
N PRO A 138 -0.11 10.40 40.23
CA PRO A 138 0.34 10.36 41.61
C PRO A 138 1.66 9.58 41.73
N LEU A 139 2.61 10.16 42.46
CA LEU A 139 3.93 9.56 42.70
C LEU A 139 4.05 9.06 44.14
N ARG A 140 3.77 9.91 45.13
CA ARG A 140 3.98 9.59 46.54
C ARG A 140 3.06 10.41 47.43
N SER A 141 2.60 9.82 48.53
CA SER A 141 2.08 10.62 49.65
C SER A 141 3.23 11.20 50.48
N ILE A 142 3.08 12.43 50.93
CA ILE A 142 4.09 13.17 51.68
C ILE A 142 3.40 13.88 52.84
N SER A 143 4.03 13.91 54.02
CA SER A 143 3.61 14.76 55.14
C SER A 143 4.79 15.56 55.68
N SER A 144 4.56 16.81 56.05
CA SER A 144 5.53 17.64 56.75
C SER A 144 5.01 18.03 58.15
N ASN A 145 5.92 18.35 59.08
CA ASN A 145 5.56 18.89 60.41
C ASN A 145 5.87 20.38 60.52
N VAL A 146 5.47 21.02 61.63
CA VAL A 146 5.73 22.46 61.89
C VAL A 146 7.21 22.88 61.81
N SER A 147 8.14 21.95 62.01
CA SER A 147 9.60 22.19 61.93
C SER A 147 10.16 21.97 60.52
N GLY A 148 9.30 21.66 59.54
CA GLY A 148 9.68 21.43 58.16
C GLY A 148 10.35 20.08 57.89
N VAL A 149 10.22 19.11 58.79
CA VAL A 149 10.68 17.74 58.57
C VAL A 149 9.69 17.03 57.66
N VAL A 150 10.18 16.52 56.53
CA VAL A 150 9.37 15.79 55.54
C VAL A 150 9.46 14.28 55.80
N THR A 151 8.32 13.61 55.76
CA THR A 151 8.19 12.16 55.83
C THR A 151 7.55 11.65 54.55
N LEU A 152 8.19 10.66 53.91
CA LEU A 152 7.65 9.97 52.73
C LEU A 152 6.66 8.89 53.18
N GLY A 153 5.42 8.98 52.71
CA GLY A 153 4.39 7.99 52.94
C GLY A 153 4.37 6.89 51.89
N THR A 154 3.19 6.32 51.64
CA THR A 154 2.89 5.32 50.62
C THR A 154 3.33 5.76 49.22
N ASP A 155 3.95 4.83 48.49
CA ASP A 155 4.21 4.94 47.06
C ASP A 155 2.89 4.81 46.31
N LEU A 156 2.57 5.81 45.47
CA LEU A 156 1.30 5.88 44.74
C LEU A 156 1.48 5.68 43.24
N ARG A 157 2.71 5.36 42.79
CA ARG A 157 2.98 5.10 41.39
C ARG A 157 2.23 3.87 40.94
N ILE A 158 1.44 4.04 39.87
CA ILE A 158 0.83 2.94 39.14
C ILE A 158 1.68 2.76 37.88
N TRP A 159 2.37 1.62 37.79
CA TRP A 159 3.14 1.27 36.60
C TRP A 159 2.19 1.00 35.43
N ARG A 160 2.49 1.59 34.27
CA ARG A 160 1.63 1.44 33.09
C ARG A 160 1.63 -0.02 32.61
N GLY A 161 0.46 -0.51 32.24
CA GLY A 161 0.25 -1.85 31.67
C GLY A 161 -0.61 -1.79 30.40
N ILE A 162 -0.84 -2.91 29.73
CA ILE A 162 -1.72 -2.96 28.55
C ILE A 162 -3.14 -2.60 29.00
N SER A 163 -3.63 -1.41 28.61
CA SER A 163 -5.00 -1.01 28.96
C SER A 163 -6.02 -1.76 28.10
N THR A 164 -7.14 -2.11 28.72
CA THR A 164 -8.26 -2.87 28.14
C THR A 164 -8.85 -2.27 26.86
N ASN A 165 -8.58 -1.01 26.54
CA ASN A 165 -9.06 -0.36 25.31
C ASN A 165 -8.45 -0.95 24.02
N ASN A 166 -7.28 -1.58 24.11
CA ASN A 166 -6.58 -2.18 22.95
C ASN A 166 -6.77 -3.69 22.82
N ILE A 167 -7.49 -4.32 23.75
CA ILE A 167 -7.98 -5.68 23.60
C ILE A 167 -9.48 -5.56 23.34
N LYS A 168 -9.89 -5.62 22.07
CA LYS A 168 -11.33 -5.65 21.74
C LYS A 168 -11.97 -6.84 22.46
N ASP A 169 -13.10 -6.61 23.13
CA ASP A 169 -13.93 -7.69 23.68
C ASP A 169 -14.16 -8.77 22.60
N GLY A 170 -13.88 -10.03 22.95
CA GLY A 170 -14.02 -11.16 22.04
C GLY A 170 -12.85 -11.40 21.07
N GLN A 171 -11.70 -10.72 21.21
CA GLN A 171 -10.50 -11.10 20.46
C GLN A 171 -9.71 -12.27 21.05
N VAL A 172 -9.89 -12.56 22.34
CA VAL A 172 -9.43 -13.80 22.97
C VAL A 172 -10.67 -14.60 23.35
N THR A 173 -11.13 -15.45 22.43
CA THR A 173 -12.16 -16.46 22.69
C THR A 173 -11.51 -17.84 22.79
N GLU A 174 -12.12 -18.73 23.57
CA GLU A 174 -11.67 -20.14 23.72
C GLU A 174 -11.42 -20.82 22.37
N GLU A 175 -12.20 -20.47 21.34
CA GLU A 175 -12.11 -21.02 19.99
C GLU A 175 -10.82 -20.66 19.23
N LYS A 176 -10.12 -19.60 19.65
CA LYS A 176 -8.84 -19.15 19.04
C LYS A 176 -7.61 -19.61 19.82
N GLN A 177 -7.78 -20.34 20.92
CA GLN A 177 -6.69 -20.95 21.66
C GLN A 177 -6.42 -22.36 21.12
N ALA A 178 -5.13 -22.73 20.95
CA ALA A 178 -4.76 -24.06 20.49
C ALA A 178 -5.20 -25.12 21.51
N THR A 179 -5.67 -26.28 21.04
CA THR A 179 -6.25 -27.38 21.83
C THR A 179 -5.36 -27.92 22.96
N SER A 180 -4.07 -27.58 22.97
CA SER A 180 -3.11 -27.92 24.03
C SER A 180 -3.15 -26.98 25.24
N VAL A 181 -3.96 -25.92 25.19
CA VAL A 181 -4.08 -24.93 26.28
C VAL A 181 -5.46 -25.05 26.92
N LYS A 182 -5.61 -26.03 27.81
CA LYS A 182 -6.65 -26.09 28.86
C LYS A 182 -5.93 -26.61 30.12
N THR A 183 -6.00 -26.01 31.31
CA THR A 183 -7.17 -25.51 32.03
C THR A 183 -6.78 -24.54 33.16
N GLY A 184 -7.60 -23.51 33.38
CA GLY A 184 -7.69 -22.74 34.62
C GLY A 184 -8.71 -21.59 34.44
N LEU A 185 -9.72 -21.48 35.31
CA LEU A 185 -10.78 -20.48 35.16
C LEU A 185 -10.24 -19.06 35.43
N VAL A 186 -10.62 -18.12 34.56
CA VAL A 186 -10.17 -16.72 34.53
C VAL A 186 -10.47 -15.94 35.82
N THR A 187 -11.37 -16.42 36.68
CA THR A 187 -11.65 -15.79 37.97
C THR A 187 -10.55 -16.03 39.01
N ASP A 188 -9.78 -17.11 38.91
CA ASP A 188 -8.65 -17.39 39.80
C ASP A 188 -7.41 -16.56 39.41
N LEU A 189 -7.33 -16.16 38.12
CA LEU A 189 -6.28 -15.34 37.53
C LEU A 189 -6.22 -13.91 38.14
N HIS A 190 -7.28 -13.45 38.78
CA HIS A 190 -7.37 -12.08 39.30
C HIS A 190 -6.75 -11.91 40.70
N ALA A 191 -6.76 -12.97 41.53
CA ALA A 191 -6.11 -12.97 42.84
C ALA A 191 -4.61 -13.32 42.75
N ASP A 192 -4.24 -14.20 41.80
CA ASP A 192 -2.86 -14.66 41.61
C ASP A 192 -1.94 -13.62 40.96
N LEU A 193 -2.50 -12.61 40.27
CA LEU A 193 -1.74 -11.50 39.69
C LEU A 193 -1.06 -10.64 40.76
N ILE A 194 -1.62 -10.56 41.97
CA ILE A 194 -1.08 -9.77 43.09
C ILE A 194 0.07 -10.50 43.82
N ALA A 195 0.17 -11.82 43.72
CA ALA A 195 1.19 -12.62 44.41
C ALA A 195 2.44 -12.96 43.56
N GLY A 196 2.45 -12.62 42.27
CA GLY A 196 3.34 -13.20 41.25
C GLY A 196 4.68 -12.53 40.95
N ILE A 197 5.44 -11.99 41.93
CA ILE A 197 6.85 -11.59 41.72
C ILE A 197 7.77 -12.35 42.68
N ASN A 198 7.78 -13.68 42.62
CA ASN A 198 8.94 -14.46 43.02
C ASN A 198 8.92 -15.86 42.38
N PRO A 199 9.99 -16.28 41.67
CA PRO A 199 10.12 -17.66 41.23
C PRO A 199 10.38 -18.58 42.44
N ASP A 200 9.68 -19.71 42.52
CA ASP A 200 9.94 -20.76 43.51
C ASP A 200 10.21 -22.12 42.86
N GLY A 201 10.88 -22.99 43.63
CA GLY A 201 11.56 -24.21 43.14
C GLY A 201 10.68 -25.30 42.51
N ASN A 202 9.36 -25.14 42.50
CA ASN A 202 8.42 -26.15 41.99
C ASN A 202 7.93 -25.87 40.56
N HIS A 203 8.16 -24.67 40.02
CA HIS A 203 7.74 -24.33 38.65
C HIS A 203 8.83 -23.57 37.89
N PRO A 204 9.93 -24.26 37.52
CA PRO A 204 11.13 -23.66 36.94
C PRO A 204 10.94 -23.02 35.56
N LEU A 205 9.80 -23.26 34.89
CA LEU A 205 9.53 -22.78 33.52
C LEU A 205 8.69 -21.50 33.44
N LYS A 206 8.32 -20.89 34.58
CA LYS A 206 7.54 -19.63 34.64
C LYS A 206 8.19 -18.47 33.86
N LEU A 207 9.52 -18.37 33.90
CA LEU A 207 10.27 -17.39 33.11
C LEU A 207 10.18 -17.67 31.60
N VAL A 208 10.23 -18.94 31.20
CA VAL A 208 10.18 -19.37 29.79
C VAL A 208 8.80 -19.10 29.19
N GLN A 209 7.73 -19.28 29.99
CA GLN A 209 6.36 -18.97 29.57
C GLN A 209 6.15 -17.45 29.37
N GLY A 210 6.70 -16.61 30.26
CA GLY A 210 6.69 -15.15 30.08
C GLY A 210 7.47 -14.70 28.84
N ILE A 211 8.65 -15.28 28.60
CA ILE A 211 9.47 -15.00 27.40
C ILE A 211 8.73 -15.40 26.12
N ASN A 212 8.09 -16.57 26.09
CA ASN A 212 7.36 -17.04 24.91
C ASN A 212 6.15 -16.15 24.59
N GLN A 213 5.44 -15.68 25.61
CA GLN A 213 4.32 -14.76 25.44
C GLN A 213 4.79 -13.39 24.92
N ALA A 214 5.89 -12.86 25.44
CA ALA A 214 6.52 -11.64 24.94
C ALA A 214 6.99 -11.80 23.48
N TYR A 215 7.55 -12.95 23.11
CA TYR A 215 7.95 -13.25 21.74
C TYR A 215 6.76 -13.27 20.76
N ILE A 216 5.69 -13.98 21.08
CA ILE A 216 4.49 -14.05 20.23
C ILE A 216 3.85 -12.68 20.08
N TYR A 217 3.84 -11.90 21.16
CA TYR A 217 3.34 -10.54 21.15
C TYR A 217 4.17 -9.62 20.24
N SER A 218 5.50 -9.58 20.42
CA SER A 218 6.40 -8.77 19.60
C SER A 218 6.33 -9.16 18.13
N LYS A 219 6.22 -10.46 17.83
CA LYS A 219 6.00 -10.95 16.46
C LYS A 219 4.72 -10.38 15.85
N ASN A 220 3.60 -10.45 16.58
CA ASN A 220 2.31 -9.94 16.11
C ASN A 220 2.31 -8.41 15.98
N PHE A 221 3.02 -7.69 16.86
CA PHE A 221 3.20 -6.25 16.78
C PHE A 221 4.00 -5.86 15.53
N SER A 222 5.15 -6.49 15.28
CA SER A 222 5.88 -6.31 14.02
C SER A 222 5.00 -6.65 12.82
N ASP A 223 4.21 -7.72 12.89
CA ASP A 223 3.29 -8.10 11.81
C ASP A 223 2.16 -7.08 11.55
N ILE A 224 1.83 -6.20 12.50
CA ILE A 224 0.77 -5.18 12.37
C ILE A 224 1.36 -3.80 12.03
N THR A 225 2.46 -3.40 12.66
CA THR A 225 3.10 -2.10 12.45
C THR A 225 3.79 -2.03 11.09
N PHE A 226 4.47 -3.11 10.66
CA PHE A 226 5.09 -3.17 9.32
C PHE A 226 4.09 -3.44 8.18
N LYS A 227 2.79 -3.68 8.46
CA LYS A 227 1.79 -3.85 7.37
C LYS A 227 1.62 -2.61 6.50
N GLN A 228 1.94 -1.42 6.99
CA GLN A 228 1.92 -0.21 6.16
C GLN A 228 3.10 -0.14 5.17
N GLU A 229 4.18 -0.89 5.43
CA GLU A 229 5.37 -0.94 4.56
C GLU A 229 5.50 -2.25 3.77
N ARG A 230 4.69 -3.27 4.07
CA ARG A 230 4.69 -4.56 3.37
C ARG A 230 4.48 -4.37 1.88
N LYS A 231 5.51 -4.73 1.12
CA LYS A 231 5.47 -4.77 -0.33
C LYS A 231 5.00 -6.15 -0.77
N PHE A 232 3.85 -6.20 -1.43
CA PHE A 232 3.24 -7.46 -1.83
C PHE A 232 3.94 -8.03 -3.06
N LEU A 233 4.12 -9.34 -3.10
CA LEU A 233 4.56 -10.05 -4.32
C LEU A 233 3.64 -9.66 -5.49
N GLY A 234 4.24 -9.16 -6.58
CA GLY A 234 3.47 -8.73 -7.74
C GLY A 234 2.94 -7.28 -7.68
N GLU A 235 3.16 -6.56 -6.57
CA GLU A 235 2.86 -5.13 -6.47
C GLU A 235 3.82 -4.33 -7.35
N MET A 236 3.28 -3.35 -8.06
CA MET A 236 4.01 -2.56 -9.05
C MET A 236 4.30 -1.16 -8.49
N PHE A 237 5.52 -0.66 -8.71
CA PHE A 237 5.94 0.67 -8.33
C PHE A 237 6.86 1.26 -9.41
N TRP A 238 7.22 2.54 -9.28
CA TRP A 238 8.01 3.25 -10.29
C TRP A 238 9.31 3.75 -9.68
N MET A 239 10.38 3.77 -10.49
CA MET A 239 11.61 4.47 -10.13
C MET A 239 12.15 5.25 -11.34
N ASP A 240 12.97 6.25 -11.02
CA ASP A 240 13.64 7.10 -12.00
C ASP A 240 14.90 6.45 -12.58
N GLU A 241 15.46 5.46 -11.88
CA GLU A 241 16.71 4.79 -12.27
C GLU A 241 16.55 3.28 -12.43
N LEU A 242 17.40 2.70 -13.29
CA LEU A 242 17.47 1.26 -13.48
C LEU A 242 18.32 0.61 -12.38
N LYS A 243 17.71 -0.23 -11.54
CA LYS A 243 18.35 -1.05 -10.52
C LYS A 243 18.11 -2.52 -10.79
N THR A 244 19.17 -3.31 -10.65
CA THR A 244 19.12 -4.76 -10.80
C THR A 244 18.50 -5.39 -9.54
N PRO A 245 17.70 -6.46 -9.69
CA PRO A 245 17.22 -7.23 -8.54
C PRO A 245 18.37 -7.69 -7.63
N SER A 246 18.23 -7.49 -6.33
CA SER A 246 19.17 -7.96 -5.31
C SER A 246 18.43 -8.38 -4.02
N THR A 247 19.17 -8.79 -2.99
CA THR A 247 18.60 -9.03 -1.66
C THR A 247 17.97 -7.76 -1.09
N ASP A 248 18.62 -6.62 -1.28
CA ASP A 248 18.22 -5.33 -0.70
C ASP A 248 17.20 -4.60 -1.59
N PHE A 249 17.14 -4.98 -2.87
CA PHE A 249 16.17 -4.49 -3.83
C PHE A 249 15.51 -5.66 -4.57
N PRO A 250 14.58 -6.38 -3.93
CA PRO A 250 13.96 -7.57 -4.49
C PRO A 250 12.81 -7.21 -5.46
N ALA A 251 13.14 -6.44 -6.49
CA ALA A 251 12.20 -5.99 -7.49
C ALA A 251 12.77 -6.13 -8.90
N PHE A 252 11.91 -6.52 -9.83
CA PHE A 252 12.25 -6.74 -11.24
C PHE A 252 11.73 -5.61 -12.10
N CYS A 253 12.62 -5.02 -12.90
CA CYS A 253 12.25 -3.97 -13.84
C CYS A 253 11.46 -4.56 -15.00
N LEU A 254 10.20 -4.18 -15.11
CA LEU A 254 9.29 -4.60 -16.17
C LEU A 254 9.60 -3.96 -17.52
N ALA A 255 10.44 -2.91 -17.58
CA ALA A 255 10.92 -2.34 -18.83
C ALA A 255 12.14 -3.08 -19.41
N CYS A 256 12.69 -4.07 -18.70
CA CYS A 256 13.74 -4.91 -19.25
C CYS A 256 13.27 -5.64 -20.51
N ALA A 257 14.21 -5.92 -21.41
CA ALA A 257 13.93 -6.66 -22.64
C ALA A 257 13.28 -8.04 -22.35
N ASP A 258 12.55 -8.54 -23.36
CA ASP A 258 11.94 -9.86 -23.34
C ASP A 258 12.98 -10.91 -22.94
N GLN A 259 12.67 -11.71 -21.91
CA GLN A 259 13.61 -12.68 -21.36
C GLN A 259 12.90 -13.82 -20.64
N LEU A 260 13.61 -14.93 -20.48
CA LEU A 260 13.18 -16.02 -19.61
C LEU A 260 13.62 -15.74 -18.18
N ILE A 261 12.69 -15.85 -17.24
CA ILE A 261 12.97 -15.77 -15.81
C ILE A 261 12.89 -17.17 -15.22
N ASN A 262 13.96 -17.58 -14.54
CA ASN A 262 14.08 -18.86 -13.88
C ASN A 262 13.75 -18.75 -12.39
N ALA A 263 13.17 -19.81 -11.82
CA ALA A 263 12.91 -19.91 -10.39
C ALA A 263 14.20 -20.17 -9.58
N THR A 264 15.22 -20.73 -10.22
CA THR A 264 16.47 -21.17 -9.59
C THR A 264 17.70 -20.62 -10.32
N GLY A 265 18.86 -20.72 -9.68
CA GLY A 265 20.15 -20.23 -10.21
C GLY A 265 20.47 -18.80 -9.76
N THR A 266 21.58 -18.26 -10.24
CA THR A 266 22.01 -16.89 -9.94
C THR A 266 20.97 -15.90 -10.47
N GLY A 267 20.38 -15.10 -9.57
CA GLY A 267 19.29 -14.18 -9.92
C GLY A 267 17.91 -14.85 -10.08
N GLY A 268 17.74 -16.10 -9.62
CA GLY A 268 16.47 -16.80 -9.65
C GLY A 268 15.38 -16.11 -8.82
N MET A 269 14.14 -16.13 -9.33
CA MET A 269 13.00 -15.41 -8.73
C MET A 269 11.81 -16.36 -8.46
N PRO A 270 11.94 -17.33 -7.54
CA PRO A 270 10.98 -18.43 -7.38
C PRO A 270 9.54 -17.96 -7.10
N ASP A 271 9.40 -16.95 -6.25
CA ASP A 271 8.10 -16.38 -5.90
C ASP A 271 7.45 -15.66 -7.10
N LEU A 272 8.22 -14.88 -7.87
CA LEU A 272 7.74 -14.22 -9.07
C LEU A 272 7.33 -15.22 -10.16
N VAL A 273 8.15 -16.27 -10.37
CA VAL A 273 7.83 -17.35 -11.31
C VAL A 273 6.51 -18.00 -10.92
N SER A 274 6.36 -18.41 -9.66
CA SER A 274 5.12 -18.99 -9.14
C SER A 274 3.92 -18.05 -9.30
N TYR A 275 4.11 -16.75 -9.01
CA TYR A 275 3.07 -15.74 -9.17
C TYR A 275 2.61 -15.60 -10.62
N TRP A 276 3.54 -15.43 -11.56
CA TRP A 276 3.20 -15.23 -12.97
C TRP A 276 2.67 -16.48 -13.67
N LEU A 277 3.12 -17.67 -13.29
CA LEU A 277 2.51 -18.93 -13.76
C LEU A 277 1.02 -19.00 -13.44
N ASN A 278 0.60 -18.38 -12.34
CA ASN A 278 -0.79 -18.39 -11.87
C ASN A 278 -1.56 -17.10 -12.23
N LYS A 279 -1.03 -16.27 -13.13
CA LYS A 279 -1.69 -15.04 -13.59
C LYS A 279 -2.32 -15.23 -14.98
N PRO A 280 -3.61 -15.60 -15.05
CA PRO A 280 -4.31 -15.70 -16.32
C PRO A 280 -4.54 -14.33 -16.94
N PHE A 281 -4.66 -14.33 -18.26
CA PHE A 281 -5.27 -13.25 -19.00
C PHE A 281 -6.70 -13.00 -18.50
N ARG A 282 -7.07 -11.73 -18.36
CA ARG A 282 -8.35 -11.34 -17.76
C ARG A 282 -9.03 -10.28 -18.62
N TYR A 283 -10.25 -10.57 -19.06
CA TYR A 283 -11.18 -9.59 -19.60
C TYR A 283 -12.13 -9.12 -18.50
N ASP A 284 -12.14 -7.82 -18.20
CA ASP A 284 -12.93 -7.27 -17.10
C ASP A 284 -13.48 -5.87 -17.43
N PRO A 285 -14.55 -5.77 -18.23
CA PRO A 285 -15.07 -4.48 -18.66
C PRO A 285 -15.80 -3.72 -17.53
N LEU A 286 -16.28 -4.38 -16.47
CA LEU A 286 -17.08 -3.77 -15.38
C LEU A 286 -17.11 -4.65 -14.09
N GLY A 287 -16.06 -5.40 -13.78
CA GLY A 287 -15.99 -6.27 -12.58
C GLY A 287 -16.45 -7.73 -12.78
N THR A 288 -16.85 -8.12 -13.99
CA THR A 288 -17.28 -9.49 -14.34
C THR A 288 -16.15 -10.52 -14.38
N ASN A 289 -14.87 -10.10 -14.38
CA ASN A 289 -13.68 -10.95 -14.20
C ASN A 289 -13.67 -12.26 -15.05
N THR A 290 -13.77 -12.16 -16.38
CA THR A 290 -13.69 -13.33 -17.26
C THR A 290 -12.23 -13.74 -17.50
N THR A 291 -11.89 -14.98 -17.15
CA THR A 291 -10.56 -15.58 -17.39
C THR A 291 -10.61 -16.86 -18.24
N ASP A 292 -11.82 -17.43 -18.41
CA ASP A 292 -12.07 -18.63 -19.19
C ASP A 292 -13.02 -18.30 -20.33
N PHE A 293 -12.60 -18.62 -21.54
CA PHE A 293 -13.31 -18.26 -22.77
C PHE A 293 -13.92 -19.50 -23.42
N ASP A 294 -15.20 -19.41 -23.77
CA ASP A 294 -15.95 -20.54 -24.29
C ASP A 294 -15.57 -20.86 -25.75
N ALA A 295 -15.33 -22.14 -26.02
CA ALA A 295 -15.08 -22.70 -27.34
C ALA A 295 -16.36 -23.31 -27.91
N ALA A 296 -16.62 -23.07 -29.20
CA ALA A 296 -17.82 -23.54 -29.90
C ALA A 296 -17.56 -24.73 -30.82
N SER A 297 -16.37 -24.79 -31.44
CA SER A 297 -15.98 -25.92 -32.28
C SER A 297 -14.47 -25.99 -32.44
N TYR A 298 -13.99 -27.10 -32.97
CA TYR A 298 -12.57 -27.29 -33.27
C TYR A 298 -12.35 -28.09 -34.55
N THR A 299 -11.17 -27.91 -35.13
CA THR A 299 -10.62 -28.72 -36.21
C THR A 299 -9.14 -28.95 -35.94
N ILE A 300 -8.70 -30.21 -35.95
CA ILE A 300 -7.31 -30.62 -35.98
C ILE A 300 -6.98 -31.05 -37.41
N ALA A 301 -6.06 -30.34 -38.04
CA ALA A 301 -5.53 -30.69 -39.35
C ALA A 301 -4.02 -30.48 -39.35
N SER A 302 -3.27 -31.50 -39.75
CA SER A 302 -1.81 -31.42 -39.90
C SER A 302 -1.11 -30.91 -38.63
N ASN A 303 -1.46 -31.47 -37.48
CA ASN A 303 -0.90 -31.10 -36.16
C ASN A 303 -1.18 -29.65 -35.73
N ILE A 304 -2.21 -29.02 -36.31
CA ILE A 304 -2.71 -27.70 -35.90
C ILE A 304 -4.13 -27.85 -35.37
N LEU A 305 -4.32 -27.53 -34.10
CA LEU A 305 -5.63 -27.42 -33.47
C LEU A 305 -6.15 -25.99 -33.68
N THR A 306 -7.15 -25.83 -34.54
CA THR A 306 -7.87 -24.57 -34.71
C THR A 306 -9.17 -24.62 -33.93
N ILE A 307 -9.35 -23.66 -33.03
CA ILE A 307 -10.53 -23.56 -32.17
C ILE A 307 -11.32 -22.34 -32.60
N THR A 308 -12.62 -22.53 -32.84
CA THR A 308 -13.58 -21.44 -33.03
C THR A 308 -14.21 -21.10 -31.69
N PHE A 309 -14.12 -19.84 -31.27
CA PHE A 309 -14.70 -19.36 -30.02
C PHE A 309 -16.19 -19.05 -30.16
N ALA A 310 -16.91 -19.13 -29.05
CA ALA A 310 -18.31 -18.75 -28.97
C ALA A 310 -18.51 -17.27 -29.36
N ASN A 311 -19.68 -16.96 -29.93
CA ASN A 311 -20.04 -15.60 -30.31
C ASN A 311 -20.49 -14.77 -29.10
N THR A 312 -19.54 -14.49 -28.20
CA THR A 312 -19.75 -13.64 -27.02
C THR A 312 -18.83 -12.42 -27.07
N THR A 313 -19.24 -11.34 -26.42
CA THR A 313 -18.43 -10.11 -26.35
C THR A 313 -17.05 -10.38 -25.76
N ALA A 314 -16.97 -11.19 -24.69
CA ALA A 314 -15.70 -11.53 -24.05
C ALA A 314 -14.75 -12.27 -24.99
N CYS A 315 -15.25 -13.27 -25.73
CA CYS A 315 -14.44 -14.00 -26.71
C CYS A 315 -13.97 -13.09 -27.85
N GLN A 316 -14.84 -12.24 -28.40
CA GLN A 316 -14.45 -11.32 -29.46
C GLN A 316 -13.37 -10.33 -29.00
N LYS A 317 -13.61 -9.67 -27.85
CA LYS A 317 -12.66 -8.69 -27.29
C LYS A 317 -11.31 -9.32 -26.94
N MET A 318 -11.31 -10.57 -26.46
CA MET A 318 -10.10 -11.33 -26.24
C MET A 318 -9.32 -11.55 -27.55
N ILE A 319 -9.96 -12.02 -28.61
CA ILE A 319 -9.28 -12.28 -29.90
C ILE A 319 -8.78 -10.98 -30.52
N ASP A 320 -9.58 -9.90 -30.48
CA ASP A 320 -9.17 -8.58 -30.99
C ASP A 320 -7.94 -8.04 -30.25
N ALA A 321 -7.89 -8.22 -28.93
CA ALA A 321 -6.76 -7.75 -28.13
C ALA A 321 -5.49 -8.59 -28.35
N LEU A 322 -5.63 -9.91 -28.51
CA LEU A 322 -4.52 -10.79 -28.90
C LEU A 322 -4.01 -10.44 -30.31
N ALA A 323 -4.91 -10.12 -31.24
CA ALA A 323 -4.53 -9.68 -32.58
C ALA A 323 -3.67 -8.41 -32.54
N GLU A 324 -4.07 -7.41 -31.75
CA GLU A 324 -3.30 -6.16 -31.63
C GLU A 324 -1.95 -6.38 -30.92
N ASP A 325 -1.88 -7.22 -29.87
CA ASP A 325 -0.58 -7.53 -29.22
C ASP A 325 0.37 -8.30 -30.16
N ASN A 326 -0.17 -9.19 -31.01
CA ASN A 326 0.63 -9.87 -32.03
C ASN A 326 1.21 -8.91 -33.08
N LEU A 327 0.46 -7.85 -33.45
CA LEU A 327 0.97 -6.83 -34.37
C LEU A 327 2.13 -6.01 -33.77
N VAL A 328 2.17 -5.87 -32.45
CA VAL A 328 3.33 -5.27 -31.76
C VAL A 328 4.48 -6.27 -31.63
N HIS A 329 4.18 -7.53 -31.33
CA HIS A 329 5.19 -8.59 -31.19
C HIS A 329 5.83 -8.97 -32.54
N GLY A 330 5.07 -8.91 -33.62
CA GLY A 330 5.50 -9.20 -34.98
C GLY A 330 5.53 -10.70 -35.36
N SER A 331 5.27 -11.62 -34.43
CA SER A 331 5.24 -13.07 -34.73
C SER A 331 4.52 -13.89 -33.64
N PHE A 332 4.26 -15.17 -33.93
CA PHE A 332 3.77 -16.12 -32.91
C PHE A 332 4.90 -16.83 -32.15
N THR A 333 6.15 -16.62 -32.56
CA THR A 333 7.30 -17.24 -31.92
C THR A 333 7.51 -16.64 -30.53
N ASN A 334 7.65 -17.50 -29.53
CA ASN A 334 7.85 -17.10 -28.14
C ASN A 334 6.79 -16.13 -27.61
N TRP A 335 5.54 -16.34 -28.02
CA TRP A 335 4.42 -15.47 -27.67
C TRP A 335 3.47 -16.09 -26.63
N MET A 336 2.24 -15.59 -26.53
CA MET A 336 1.23 -16.04 -25.57
C MET A 336 0.81 -17.50 -25.78
N THR A 337 0.43 -18.17 -24.69
CA THR A 337 -0.05 -19.56 -24.71
C THR A 337 -1.51 -19.67 -24.29
N GLY A 338 -2.17 -20.73 -24.76
CA GLY A 338 -3.53 -21.10 -24.35
C GLY A 338 -3.53 -22.47 -23.68
N THR A 339 -4.18 -22.58 -22.52
CA THR A 339 -4.41 -23.83 -21.79
C THR A 339 -5.82 -24.32 -22.05
N LEU A 340 -5.94 -25.54 -22.56
CA LEU A 340 -7.23 -26.21 -22.74
C LEU A 340 -7.71 -26.72 -21.38
N LEU A 341 -8.88 -26.29 -20.88
CA LEU A 341 -9.35 -26.74 -19.56
C LEU A 341 -10.02 -28.11 -19.61
N GLN A 342 -10.34 -28.60 -20.81
CA GLN A 342 -10.88 -29.92 -21.08
C GLN A 342 -10.19 -30.52 -22.31
N THR A 343 -10.32 -31.84 -22.48
CA THR A 343 -9.83 -32.55 -23.66
C THR A 343 -10.55 -32.06 -24.92
N ILE A 344 -9.81 -31.77 -25.98
CA ILE A 344 -10.36 -31.38 -27.29
C ILE A 344 -9.77 -32.30 -28.36
N GLY A 345 -10.61 -33.13 -28.98
CA GLY A 345 -10.15 -34.17 -29.89
C GLY A 345 -9.13 -35.09 -29.21
N GLY A 346 -7.96 -35.24 -29.81
CA GLY A 346 -6.85 -36.02 -29.26
C GLY A 346 -5.92 -35.25 -28.31
N VAL A 347 -6.20 -33.97 -28.01
CA VAL A 347 -5.35 -33.15 -27.15
C VAL A 347 -5.86 -33.20 -25.70
N PRO A 348 -5.01 -33.54 -24.72
CA PRO A 348 -5.43 -33.72 -23.34
C PRO A 348 -5.85 -32.43 -22.65
N ALA A 349 -6.69 -32.56 -21.61
CA ALA A 349 -7.00 -31.45 -20.70
C ALA A 349 -5.73 -30.92 -20.01
N ASN A 350 -5.77 -29.64 -19.65
CA ASN A 350 -4.68 -28.84 -19.09
C ASN A 350 -3.44 -28.70 -19.97
N ALA A 351 -3.50 -29.10 -21.25
CA ALA A 351 -2.43 -28.84 -22.20
C ALA A 351 -2.29 -27.34 -22.47
N THR A 352 -1.10 -26.79 -22.19
CA THR A 352 -0.73 -25.41 -22.52
C THR A 352 0.02 -25.40 -23.85
N LEU A 353 -0.59 -24.81 -24.87
CA LEU A 353 -0.10 -24.85 -26.24
C LEU A 353 0.34 -23.47 -26.73
N ALA A 354 1.30 -23.46 -27.65
CA ALA A 354 1.71 -22.26 -28.36
C ALA A 354 0.65 -21.88 -29.40
N ILE A 355 0.27 -20.61 -29.43
CA ILE A 355 -0.57 -20.05 -30.51
C ILE A 355 0.28 -19.99 -31.78
N SER A 356 -0.29 -20.35 -32.92
CA SER A 356 0.35 -20.34 -34.24
C SER A 356 -0.35 -19.44 -35.26
N ALA A 357 -1.64 -19.15 -35.05
CA ALA A 357 -2.40 -18.19 -35.85
C ALA A 357 -3.63 -17.69 -35.09
N LEU A 358 -4.20 -16.56 -35.51
CA LEU A 358 -5.49 -16.07 -35.04
C LEU A 358 -6.26 -15.37 -36.18
N SER A 359 -7.58 -15.34 -36.08
CA SER A 359 -8.48 -14.58 -36.97
C SER A 359 -9.61 -13.97 -36.16
N THR A 360 -9.69 -12.64 -36.18
CA THR A 360 -10.76 -11.87 -35.51
C THR A 360 -12.11 -12.05 -36.20
N SER A 361 -12.13 -12.16 -37.54
CA SER A 361 -13.35 -12.33 -38.33
C SER A 361 -13.95 -13.74 -38.20
N SER A 362 -13.09 -14.76 -38.20
CA SER A 362 -13.51 -16.15 -38.02
C SER A 362 -13.68 -16.54 -36.55
N ARG A 363 -13.25 -15.68 -35.61
CA ARG A 363 -13.16 -15.96 -34.17
C ARG A 363 -12.35 -17.23 -33.87
N THR A 364 -11.25 -17.42 -34.58
CA THR A 364 -10.43 -18.63 -34.44
C THR A 364 -9.06 -18.34 -33.87
N ILE A 365 -8.56 -19.25 -33.04
CA ILE A 365 -7.14 -19.30 -32.65
C ILE A 365 -6.63 -20.70 -32.95
N SER A 366 -5.47 -20.78 -33.60
CA SER A 366 -4.79 -22.01 -33.93
C SER A 366 -3.63 -22.25 -32.97
N PHE A 367 -3.43 -23.50 -32.60
CA PHE A 367 -2.40 -23.97 -31.68
C PHE A 367 -1.61 -25.10 -32.32
N THR A 368 -0.30 -25.12 -32.10
CA THR A 368 0.51 -26.28 -32.45
C THR A 368 0.20 -27.42 -31.48
N CYS A 369 -0.12 -28.61 -31.99
CA CYS A 369 -0.42 -29.79 -31.19
C CYS A 369 0.21 -31.05 -31.81
N SER A 370 0.14 -32.19 -31.09
CA SER A 370 0.46 -33.50 -31.66
C SER A 370 -0.74 -34.41 -31.44
N ALA A 371 -1.64 -34.45 -32.42
CA ALA A 371 -2.90 -35.18 -32.34
C ALA A 371 -3.40 -35.54 -33.75
N ALA A 372 -4.12 -36.65 -33.84
CA ALA A 372 -4.72 -37.09 -35.10
C ALA A 372 -5.77 -36.08 -35.62
N ASN A 373 -5.89 -36.00 -36.94
CA ASN A 373 -6.89 -35.15 -37.59
C ASN A 373 -8.30 -35.49 -37.10
N SER A 374 -9.06 -34.47 -36.69
CA SER A 374 -10.42 -34.62 -36.19
C SER A 374 -11.13 -33.26 -36.20
N SER A 375 -12.45 -33.24 -36.09
CA SER A 375 -13.21 -32.01 -35.92
C SER A 375 -14.49 -32.28 -35.15
N GLY A 376 -15.06 -31.26 -34.53
CA GLY A 376 -16.28 -31.42 -33.76
C GLY A 376 -16.83 -30.11 -33.20
N SER A 377 -18.09 -30.16 -32.78
CA SER A 377 -18.73 -29.09 -31.99
C SER A 377 -18.38 -29.26 -30.52
N LEU A 378 -18.28 -28.15 -29.80
CA LEU A 378 -17.95 -28.11 -28.38
C LEU A 378 -19.09 -27.44 -27.61
N SER A 379 -19.34 -27.93 -26.40
CA SER A 379 -20.31 -27.34 -25.46
C SER A 379 -19.71 -27.36 -24.06
N GLY A 380 -19.70 -26.22 -23.37
CA GLY A 380 -19.12 -26.07 -22.03
C GLY A 380 -17.59 -26.20 -21.96
N VAL A 381 -16.89 -26.24 -23.11
CA VAL A 381 -15.43 -26.31 -23.16
C VAL A 381 -14.83 -24.92 -23.12
N LYS A 382 -13.79 -24.74 -22.31
CA LYS A 382 -13.17 -23.46 -22.03
C LYS A 382 -11.66 -23.47 -22.23
N ILE A 383 -11.14 -22.30 -22.59
CA ILE A 383 -9.72 -22.07 -22.79
C ILE A 383 -9.30 -20.88 -21.95
N ARG A 384 -8.15 -21.01 -21.30
CA ARG A 384 -7.54 -19.96 -20.47
C ARG A 384 -6.20 -19.56 -21.05
N PHE A 385 -5.99 -18.26 -21.22
CA PHE A 385 -4.75 -17.74 -21.79
C PHE A 385 -3.78 -17.27 -20.71
N TYR A 386 -2.49 -17.45 -20.96
CA TYR A 386 -1.43 -17.04 -20.05
C TYR A 386 -0.34 -16.29 -20.80
N LYS A 387 -0.10 -15.04 -20.37
CA LYS A 387 0.98 -14.23 -20.90
C LYS A 387 2.35 -14.84 -20.60
N HIS A 388 2.55 -15.31 -19.37
CA HIS A 388 3.88 -15.65 -18.87
C HIS A 388 4.27 -17.12 -19.00
N ARG A 389 3.32 -18.01 -19.33
CA ARG A 389 3.60 -19.45 -19.45
C ARG A 389 4.30 -19.78 -20.76
N LEU A 390 5.21 -20.74 -20.68
CA LEU A 390 5.76 -21.45 -21.84
C LEU A 390 4.79 -22.57 -22.26
N PRO A 391 4.80 -22.98 -23.54
CA PRO A 391 4.07 -24.17 -23.96
C PRO A 391 4.65 -25.41 -23.27
N ASP A 392 3.80 -26.41 -23.03
CA ASP A 392 4.24 -27.66 -22.43
C ASP A 392 5.21 -28.39 -23.36
N ILE A 393 6.26 -28.99 -22.79
CA ILE A 393 7.13 -29.93 -23.52
C ILE A 393 6.37 -31.23 -23.78
N THR A 394 5.61 -31.69 -22.79
CA THR A 394 4.67 -32.82 -22.88
C THR A 394 3.27 -32.31 -22.58
N PRO A 395 2.29 -32.42 -23.50
CA PRO A 395 0.96 -31.86 -23.30
C PRO A 395 0.34 -32.26 -21.95
N GLY A 396 -0.06 -31.28 -21.15
CA GLY A 396 -0.65 -31.47 -19.83
C GLY A 396 0.35 -31.39 -18.68
N THR A 397 1.66 -31.31 -18.95
CA THR A 397 2.70 -31.10 -17.95
C THR A 397 3.16 -29.65 -17.96
N THR A 398 2.47 -28.79 -17.22
CA THR A 398 2.82 -27.36 -17.09
C THR A 398 4.24 -27.20 -16.58
N ILE A 399 5.01 -26.34 -17.25
CA ILE A 399 6.35 -25.94 -16.80
C ILE A 399 6.22 -25.05 -15.55
N THR A 400 6.89 -25.42 -14.46
CA THR A 400 6.72 -24.78 -13.14
C THR A 400 7.93 -23.95 -12.68
N ASN A 401 9.07 -24.06 -13.35
CA ASN A 401 10.34 -23.48 -12.91
C ASN A 401 10.81 -22.28 -13.73
N GLN A 402 10.05 -21.86 -14.74
CA GLN A 402 10.41 -20.73 -15.60
C GLN A 402 9.17 -20.10 -16.22
N VAL A 403 9.28 -18.81 -16.49
CA VAL A 403 8.26 -17.98 -17.12
C VAL A 403 8.91 -17.06 -18.13
N ARG A 404 8.12 -16.58 -19.08
CA ARG A 404 8.53 -15.52 -20.00
C ARG A 404 8.12 -14.15 -19.49
N HIS A 405 9.06 -13.21 -19.55
CA HIS A 405 8.80 -11.79 -19.41
C HIS A 405 8.72 -11.16 -20.80
N PHE A 406 7.76 -10.25 -20.96
CA PHE A 406 7.69 -9.35 -22.11
C PHE A 406 7.83 -7.93 -21.60
N ALA A 407 8.73 -7.18 -22.22
CA ALA A 407 9.00 -5.79 -21.92
C ALA A 407 7.70 -5.00 -21.89
N VAL A 408 7.47 -4.29 -20.79
CA VAL A 408 6.36 -3.38 -20.63
C VAL A 408 6.78 -2.04 -21.21
N GLN A 409 6.41 -1.80 -22.46
CA GLN A 409 6.62 -0.54 -23.17
C GLN A 409 5.28 0.18 -23.35
N GLY A 410 5.28 1.52 -23.24
CA GLY A 410 4.15 2.37 -23.63
C GLY A 410 2.84 2.04 -22.91
N ARG A 411 2.79 2.28 -21.59
CA ARG A 411 1.50 2.27 -20.87
C ARG A 411 0.98 3.68 -20.67
N GLY A 412 -0.25 3.90 -21.12
CA GLY A 412 -1.13 4.93 -20.56
C GLY A 412 -1.84 4.42 -19.32
N PHE A 413 -2.16 5.32 -18.40
CA PHE A 413 -3.16 5.01 -17.38
C PHE A 413 -4.53 4.91 -18.05
N VAL A 414 -5.24 3.84 -17.73
CA VAL A 414 -6.58 3.58 -18.27
C VAL A 414 -7.51 3.45 -17.08
N SER A 415 -8.65 4.13 -17.14
CA SER A 415 -9.72 3.93 -16.17
C SER A 415 -10.17 2.47 -16.18
N VAL A 416 -10.32 1.88 -14.99
CA VAL A 416 -10.79 0.49 -14.78
C VAL A 416 -12.23 0.30 -15.30
N MET A 417 -12.94 1.39 -15.59
CA MET A 417 -14.33 1.41 -16.06
C MET A 417 -14.41 1.68 -17.57
N ASP A 418 -13.68 0.90 -18.37
CA ASP A 418 -13.85 0.92 -19.82
C ASP A 418 -15.09 0.10 -20.21
N SER A 419 -16.25 0.77 -20.20
CA SER A 419 -17.53 0.16 -20.55
C SER A 419 -17.56 -0.45 -21.96
N ASP A 420 -16.69 0.02 -22.86
CA ASP A 420 -16.56 -0.50 -24.21
C ASP A 420 -15.59 -1.71 -24.28
N GLY A 421 -14.88 -2.01 -23.19
CA GLY A 421 -13.96 -3.14 -23.06
C GLY A 421 -12.87 -3.16 -24.13
N GLU A 422 -12.50 -2.01 -24.68
CA GLU A 422 -11.32 -1.84 -25.52
C GLU A 422 -10.05 -2.20 -24.76
N TRP A 423 -10.00 -2.03 -23.44
CA TRP A 423 -8.81 -2.17 -22.62
C TRP A 423 -8.72 -3.51 -21.90
N ILE A 424 -7.65 -4.24 -22.16
CA ILE A 424 -7.31 -5.46 -21.45
C ILE A 424 -5.89 -5.33 -20.90
N GLY A 425 -5.80 -5.34 -19.57
CA GLY A 425 -4.55 -5.14 -18.86
C GLY A 425 -3.52 -6.21 -19.21
N GLY A 426 -2.26 -5.78 -19.37
CA GLY A 426 -1.14 -6.71 -19.60
C GLY A 426 -0.68 -6.84 -21.05
N LEU A 427 -1.46 -6.40 -22.04
CA LEU A 427 -1.10 -6.50 -23.46
C LEU A 427 -0.45 -5.23 -24.01
N ARG A 428 0.42 -5.36 -25.01
CA ARG A 428 1.03 -4.24 -25.75
C ARG A 428 0.11 -3.82 -26.90
N ARG A 429 0.23 -2.57 -27.34
CA ARG A 429 -0.55 -1.97 -28.44
C ARG A 429 0.27 -0.91 -29.13
N ARG A 430 -0.04 -0.56 -30.38
CA ARG A 430 0.62 0.57 -31.06
C ARG A 430 -0.23 1.85 -30.98
N ASP A 431 0.39 3.00 -31.23
CA ASP A 431 -0.21 4.33 -30.98
C ASP A 431 -1.42 4.67 -31.87
N ARG A 432 -2.28 5.62 -31.47
CA ARG A 432 -3.37 6.14 -32.33
C ARG A 432 -2.88 7.38 -33.07
N PHE A 433 -3.39 7.61 -34.29
CA PHE A 433 -3.04 8.81 -35.08
C PHE A 433 -1.53 9.06 -35.32
N GLN A 434 -0.71 8.01 -35.35
CA GLN A 434 0.70 8.13 -35.75
C GLN A 434 0.79 8.25 -37.28
N GLY A 435 1.26 9.40 -37.77
CA GLY A 435 1.53 9.64 -39.20
C GLY A 435 0.27 9.56 -40.06
N HIS A 436 -0.34 10.71 -40.35
CA HIS A 436 -1.50 10.77 -41.23
C HIS A 436 -1.53 12.06 -42.03
N ILE A 437 -2.25 12.01 -43.14
CA ILE A 437 -2.67 13.22 -43.85
C ILE A 437 -4.11 13.56 -43.46
N HIS A 438 -4.47 14.83 -43.59
CA HIS A 438 -5.86 15.23 -43.59
C HIS A 438 -6.29 15.42 -45.04
N LEU A 439 -7.38 14.76 -45.44
CA LEU A 439 -7.99 15.05 -46.74
C LEU A 439 -8.63 16.44 -46.70
N SER A 440 -8.85 17.04 -47.87
CA SER A 440 -9.61 18.27 -47.93
C SER A 440 -11.08 17.99 -47.61
N PRO A 441 -11.78 18.90 -46.91
CA PRO A 441 -13.22 18.83 -46.82
C PRO A 441 -13.82 19.01 -48.21
N GLN A 442 -14.62 18.06 -48.67
CA GLN A 442 -15.51 18.23 -49.84
C GLN A 442 -14.82 18.48 -51.20
N GLY A 443 -13.84 17.64 -51.57
CA GLY A 443 -13.40 17.54 -52.97
C GLY A 443 -12.62 18.73 -53.54
N VAL A 444 -12.18 19.67 -52.69
CA VAL A 444 -11.32 20.79 -53.10
C VAL A 444 -9.85 20.42 -53.01
N SER A 445 -9.05 20.71 -54.04
CA SER A 445 -7.61 20.38 -54.04
C SER A 445 -6.83 21.25 -53.03
N PHE A 446 -5.90 20.63 -52.27
CA PHE A 446 -5.00 21.32 -51.33
C PHE A 446 -4.16 22.44 -51.97
N VAL A 447 -4.04 22.43 -53.31
CA VAL A 447 -3.36 23.46 -54.10
C VAL A 447 -3.99 24.86 -53.92
N ILE A 448 -5.23 24.95 -53.43
CA ILE A 448 -5.91 26.24 -53.15
C ILE A 448 -5.68 26.71 -51.69
N ILE A 449 -5.04 25.89 -50.84
CA ILE A 449 -4.74 26.22 -49.43
C ILE A 449 -3.24 26.54 -49.30
N GLY A 450 -2.72 27.35 -50.23
CA GLY A 450 -1.36 27.88 -50.19
C GLY A 450 -1.33 29.23 -49.48
N SER A 451 -0.64 29.28 -48.34
CA SER A 451 -0.10 30.50 -47.73
C SER A 451 -1.08 31.45 -47.05
N GLY A 452 -0.64 32.05 -45.95
CA GLY A 452 -1.44 32.84 -45.03
C GLY A 452 -2.35 33.90 -45.67
N SER A 453 -3.59 33.93 -45.18
CA SER A 453 -4.35 35.15 -44.87
C SER A 453 -4.15 36.37 -45.80
N SER A 454 -4.50 36.23 -47.08
CA SER A 454 -4.69 37.40 -47.96
C SER A 454 -5.82 37.22 -49.00
N TRP A 455 -6.83 36.41 -48.69
CA TRP A 455 -8.06 36.30 -49.49
C TRP A 455 -9.26 37.06 -48.88
N GLN A 456 -8.99 38.15 -48.16
CA GLN A 456 -10.04 39.10 -47.75
C GLN A 456 -9.53 40.54 -47.82
N ASN A 457 -9.62 41.14 -49.00
CA ASN A 457 -9.89 42.57 -49.03
C ASN A 457 -10.91 42.90 -50.13
N TRP A 458 -11.98 43.54 -49.65
CA TRP A 458 -13.09 44.19 -50.37
C TRP A 458 -14.21 43.33 -50.98
N GLY A 459 -15.34 43.32 -50.26
CA GLY A 459 -16.64 43.57 -50.89
C GLY A 459 -17.66 42.43 -50.89
N SER A 460 -17.27 41.21 -50.56
CA SER A 460 -18.18 40.06 -50.61
C SER A 460 -18.39 39.47 -49.22
N SER A 461 -19.65 39.24 -48.85
CA SER A 461 -20.03 38.41 -47.71
C SER A 461 -19.57 36.98 -47.96
N ASN A 462 -18.28 36.72 -47.73
CA ASN A 462 -17.73 35.39 -47.68
C ASN A 462 -18.30 34.74 -46.42
N ASN A 463 -19.18 33.75 -46.64
CA ASN A 463 -19.47 32.72 -45.67
C ASN A 463 -18.19 31.88 -45.51
N GLY A 464 -17.19 32.48 -44.88
CA GLY A 464 -15.85 31.96 -44.75
C GLY A 464 -15.92 30.69 -43.93
N VAL A 465 -15.79 29.57 -44.61
CA VAL A 465 -15.63 28.26 -44.00
C VAL A 465 -14.28 28.29 -43.30
N SER A 466 -14.30 28.71 -42.04
CA SER A 466 -13.14 28.77 -41.16
C SER A 466 -12.45 27.42 -41.15
N SER A 467 -11.25 27.33 -41.72
CA SER A 467 -10.26 26.26 -41.52
C SER A 467 -10.87 24.88 -41.24
N GLN A 468 -11.58 24.29 -42.20
CA GLN A 468 -12.02 22.91 -42.06
C GLN A 468 -10.84 22.00 -42.38
N THR A 469 -10.21 21.44 -41.36
CA THR A 469 -9.33 20.28 -41.52
C THR A 469 -10.22 19.08 -41.81
N GLY A 470 -10.05 18.41 -42.95
CA GLY A 470 -10.89 17.25 -43.32
C GLY A 470 -10.49 15.96 -42.61
N ILE A 471 -11.16 14.85 -42.98
CA ILE A 471 -10.98 13.54 -42.32
C ILE A 471 -9.54 13.04 -42.43
N ALA A 472 -9.05 12.40 -41.37
CA ALA A 472 -7.75 11.76 -41.39
C ALA A 472 -7.75 10.59 -42.38
N ALA A 473 -6.72 10.51 -43.22
CA ALA A 473 -6.52 9.43 -44.18
C ALA A 473 -5.08 8.91 -44.14
N SER A 474 -4.87 7.76 -44.79
CA SER A 474 -3.56 7.14 -44.87
C SER A 474 -2.58 8.04 -45.63
N ASP A 475 -1.38 8.19 -45.07
CA ASP A 475 -0.23 8.82 -45.72
C ASP A 475 0.58 7.82 -46.60
N GLY A 476 0.11 6.58 -46.74
CA GLY A 476 0.78 5.50 -47.46
C GLY A 476 1.97 4.86 -46.74
N THR A 477 2.52 5.50 -45.70
CA THR A 477 3.71 5.02 -44.96
C THR A 477 3.33 4.40 -43.62
N ASN A 478 2.42 5.03 -42.90
CA ASN A 478 1.97 4.65 -41.55
C ASN A 478 0.60 3.96 -41.56
N GLY A 479 0.03 3.70 -42.74
CA GLY A 479 -1.24 2.99 -42.93
C GLY A 479 -2.47 3.85 -42.65
N THR A 480 -3.64 3.24 -42.51
CA THR A 480 -4.90 3.95 -42.22
C THR A 480 -4.88 4.49 -40.78
N PRO A 481 -5.28 5.75 -40.53
CA PRO A 481 -5.29 6.34 -39.20
C PRO A 481 -6.09 5.50 -38.21
N ARG A 482 -5.44 5.17 -37.10
CA ARG A 482 -6.05 4.38 -36.04
C ARG A 482 -6.83 5.28 -35.10
N THR A 483 -8.11 5.01 -34.96
CA THR A 483 -9.04 5.73 -34.08
C THR A 483 -9.47 4.85 -32.92
N GLY A 484 -10.04 5.45 -31.88
CA GLY A 484 -10.75 4.73 -30.83
C GLY A 484 -11.44 5.69 -29.88
N LYS A 485 -12.14 5.16 -28.89
CA LYS A 485 -13.09 5.94 -28.08
C LYS A 485 -12.47 6.67 -26.89
N THR A 486 -11.17 6.53 -26.67
CA THR A 486 -10.47 7.04 -25.48
C THR A 486 -9.32 7.99 -25.86
N THR A 487 -9.11 9.02 -25.04
CA THR A 487 -8.14 10.13 -25.24
C THR A 487 -6.86 9.97 -24.39
N ASP A 488 -6.58 8.76 -23.91
CA ASP A 488 -5.43 8.47 -23.06
C ASP A 488 -4.09 8.55 -23.81
N ALA A 489 -3.08 9.10 -23.13
CA ALA A 489 -1.71 9.08 -23.62
C ALA A 489 -1.15 7.65 -23.52
N ARG A 490 -0.73 7.07 -24.64
CA ARG A 490 -0.25 5.66 -24.70
C ARG A 490 1.21 5.50 -24.26
N GLY A 491 1.91 6.58 -23.89
CA GLY A 491 3.32 6.57 -23.50
C GLY A 491 3.55 7.16 -22.11
N LEU A 492 4.22 6.40 -21.25
CA LEU A 492 4.77 6.86 -19.99
C LEU A 492 6.26 6.48 -19.97
N SER A 493 7.13 7.47 -19.77
CA SER A 493 8.57 7.26 -19.59
C SER A 493 8.86 7.08 -18.11
N ALA A 494 8.87 5.84 -17.64
CA ALA A 494 9.32 5.48 -16.30
C ALA A 494 9.87 4.05 -16.32
N PHE A 495 10.57 3.64 -15.26
CA PHE A 495 10.95 2.25 -15.04
C PHE A 495 9.96 1.59 -14.08
N PRO A 496 8.97 0.80 -14.57
CA PRO A 496 8.09 0.04 -13.72
C PRO A 496 8.84 -1.10 -13.09
N TYR A 497 8.67 -1.29 -11.79
CA TYR A 497 9.17 -2.42 -11.04
C TYR A 497 8.03 -3.25 -10.50
N VAL A 498 8.28 -4.55 -10.34
CA VAL A 498 7.41 -5.46 -9.59
C VAL A 498 8.20 -6.13 -8.49
N PHE A 499 7.66 -6.22 -7.28
CA PHE A 499 8.30 -6.98 -6.21
C PHE A 499 8.33 -8.47 -6.55
N VAL A 500 9.52 -9.07 -6.47
CA VAL A 500 9.77 -10.48 -6.88
C VAL A 500 9.59 -11.46 -5.73
N ARG A 501 9.49 -10.97 -4.50
CA ARG A 501 9.17 -11.69 -3.27
C ARG A 501 8.43 -10.76 -2.32
N ARG A 502 7.80 -11.30 -1.27
CA ARG A 502 7.29 -10.47 -0.18
C ARG A 502 8.47 -9.86 0.58
N VAL A 503 8.42 -8.57 0.83
CA VAL A 503 9.39 -7.85 1.68
C VAL A 503 8.66 -7.50 2.97
N LEU A 504 9.24 -7.96 4.09
CA LEU A 504 8.75 -7.68 5.45
C LEU A 504 9.28 -6.35 5.93
#